data_AF-A0A454VZM2-F1
#
_entry.id   AF-A0A454VZM2-F1
#
_cell.length_a   1.000
_cell.length_b   1.000
_cell.length_c   1.000
_cell.angle_alpha   90.00
_cell.angle_beta   90.00
_cell.angle_gamma   90.00
#
_symmetry.space_group_name_H-M   'P 1'
#
loop_
_entity.id
_entity.type
_entity.pdbx_description
1 polymer ?
#
loop_
_entity_poly.entity_id
_entity_poly.type
_entity_poly.pdbx_seq_one_letter_code
_entity_poly.pdbx_strand_id
1 'polypeptide(L)'
;MGMSLRALQRTHNVTWRTVRRALDGQWPEPRKNQRRKESRLDAYKPLIDGMLLADLDAPPKQRHTAQRTYDRLVEGHGADGISYSMVRVYAKDRRKEVRRQAGVGPDAMFVPQTHLPGAEAEVDFRTASRGRSRLFFLCPGRIRTFDTRWRSWVI
;
A
#
# COMPACT_ATOMS: atom_id res chain seq x y z
N MET A 1 1.55 -39.81 -41.10
CA MET A 1 0.71 -40.55 -40.14
C MET A 1 -0.06 -39.54 -39.29
N GLY A 2 -1.37 -39.39 -39.53
CA GLY A 2 -2.21 -38.48 -38.76
C GLY A 2 -2.90 -39.22 -37.61
N MET A 3 -3.07 -38.57 -36.47
CA MET A 3 -3.95 -39.07 -35.40
C MET A 3 -5.42 -38.93 -35.82
N SER A 4 -6.27 -39.89 -35.42
CA SER A 4 -7.70 -39.79 -35.65
C SER A 4 -8.35 -38.69 -34.79
N LEU A 5 -9.50 -38.14 -35.22
CA LEU A 5 -10.21 -37.11 -34.44
C LEU A 5 -10.58 -37.57 -33.02
N ARG A 6 -10.88 -38.86 -32.84
CA ARG A 6 -11.16 -39.42 -31.50
C ARG A 6 -9.90 -39.55 -30.65
N ALA A 7 -8.76 -39.85 -31.26
CA ALA A 7 -7.47 -39.84 -30.55
C ALA A 7 -7.13 -38.42 -30.07
N LEU A 8 -7.30 -37.41 -30.93
CA LEU A 8 -7.09 -36.00 -30.57
C LEU A 8 -8.00 -35.53 -29.41
N GLN A 9 -9.28 -35.93 -29.42
CA GLN A 9 -10.20 -35.62 -28.32
C GLN A 9 -9.74 -36.19 -26.99
N ARG A 10 -9.27 -37.44 -26.96
CA ARG A 10 -8.79 -38.10 -25.75
C ARG A 10 -7.47 -37.53 -25.26
N THR A 11 -6.52 -37.27 -26.16
CA THR A 11 -5.20 -36.72 -25.83
C THR A 11 -5.30 -35.30 -25.28
N HIS A 12 -6.15 -34.46 -25.86
CA HIS A 12 -6.26 -33.05 -25.48
C HIS A 12 -7.44 -32.77 -24.54
N ASN A 13 -8.23 -33.79 -24.18
CA ASN A 13 -9.45 -33.69 -23.35
C ASN A 13 -10.39 -32.55 -23.78
N VAL A 14 -10.60 -32.44 -25.09
CA VAL A 14 -11.45 -31.41 -25.70
C VAL A 14 -12.59 -32.05 -26.50
N THR A 15 -13.67 -31.31 -26.65
CA THR A 15 -14.82 -31.77 -27.44
C THR A 15 -14.47 -31.84 -28.94
N TRP A 16 -15.17 -32.71 -29.68
CA TRP A 16 -15.01 -32.83 -31.13
C TRP A 16 -15.16 -31.50 -31.89
N ARG A 17 -16.01 -30.57 -31.39
CA ARG A 17 -16.18 -29.23 -31.97
C ARG A 17 -14.91 -28.40 -31.86
N THR A 18 -14.21 -28.48 -30.73
CA THR A 18 -12.94 -27.78 -30.50
C THR A 18 -11.84 -28.35 -31.40
N VAL A 19 -11.77 -29.68 -31.54
CA VAL A 19 -10.80 -30.33 -32.45
C VAL A 19 -11.08 -29.94 -33.90
N ARG A 20 -12.35 -29.96 -34.33
CA ARG A 20 -12.75 -29.54 -35.68
C ARG A 20 -12.40 -28.07 -35.93
N ARG A 21 -12.74 -27.19 -34.99
CA ARG A 21 -12.40 -25.76 -35.00
C ARG A 21 -10.89 -25.52 -35.17
N ALA A 22 -10.06 -26.28 -34.45
CA ALA A 22 -8.61 -26.18 -34.53
C ALA A 22 -8.06 -26.70 -35.88
N LEU A 23 -8.61 -27.80 -36.41
CA LEU A 23 -8.22 -28.35 -37.71
C LEU A 23 -8.64 -27.45 -38.89
N ASP A 24 -9.78 -26.78 -38.77
CA ASP A 24 -10.24 -25.77 -39.74
C ASP A 24 -9.45 -24.44 -39.63
N GLY A 25 -8.34 -24.44 -38.87
CA GLY A 25 -7.41 -23.31 -38.75
C GLY A 25 -7.98 -22.12 -37.96
N GLN A 26 -9.08 -22.32 -37.22
CA GLN A 26 -9.66 -21.24 -36.45
C GLN A 26 -8.85 -21.04 -35.16
N TRP A 27 -8.08 -19.97 -35.11
CA TRP A 27 -7.43 -19.55 -33.87
C TRP A 27 -8.50 -19.28 -32.79
N PRO A 28 -8.33 -19.80 -31.56
CA PRO A 28 -9.31 -19.56 -30.51
C PRO A 28 -9.39 -18.07 -30.21
N GLU A 29 -10.58 -17.50 -30.29
CA GLU A 29 -10.81 -16.13 -29.85
C GLU A 29 -10.38 -15.98 -28.38
N PRO A 30 -9.74 -14.87 -28.01
CA PRO A 30 -9.44 -14.60 -26.62
C PRO A 30 -10.74 -14.66 -25.81
N ARG A 31 -10.64 -15.19 -24.59
CA ARG A 31 -11.80 -15.30 -23.69
C ARG A 31 -12.44 -13.93 -23.55
N LYS A 32 -13.76 -13.87 -23.74
CA LYS A 32 -14.52 -12.64 -23.50
C LYS A 32 -14.27 -12.18 -22.07
N ASN A 33 -13.83 -10.94 -21.91
CA ASN A 33 -13.71 -10.34 -20.58
C ASN A 33 -15.10 -10.29 -19.95
N GLN A 34 -15.24 -10.91 -18.79
CA GLN A 34 -16.47 -10.80 -18.02
C GLN A 34 -16.67 -9.34 -17.64
N ARG A 35 -17.87 -8.81 -17.90
CA ARG A 35 -18.25 -7.48 -17.42
C ARG A 35 -18.24 -7.53 -15.90
N ARG A 36 -17.49 -6.62 -15.26
CA ARG A 36 -17.53 -6.47 -13.80
C ARG A 36 -18.94 -6.01 -13.43
N LYS A 37 -19.59 -6.72 -12.52
CA LYS A 37 -20.87 -6.28 -11.95
C LYS A 37 -20.61 -5.03 -11.12
N GLU A 38 -21.47 -4.03 -11.27
CA GLU A 38 -21.43 -2.82 -10.47
C GLU A 38 -21.62 -3.20 -9.00
N SER A 39 -20.70 -2.74 -8.15
CA SER A 39 -20.80 -2.92 -6.71
C SER A 39 -21.75 -1.88 -6.13
N ARG A 40 -22.42 -2.18 -5.00
CA ARG A 40 -23.29 -1.21 -4.32
C ARG A 40 -22.56 0.07 -3.92
N LEU A 41 -21.24 -0.02 -3.75
CA LEU A 41 -20.36 1.10 -3.42
C LEU A 41 -20.11 2.01 -4.64
N ASP A 42 -20.30 1.52 -5.87
CA ASP A 42 -19.96 2.26 -7.10
C ASP A 42 -20.75 3.57 -7.23
N ALA A 43 -22.02 3.57 -6.81
CA ALA A 43 -22.85 4.78 -6.81
C ALA A 43 -22.31 5.89 -5.87
N TYR A 44 -21.59 5.51 -4.81
CA TYR A 44 -21.11 6.43 -3.78
C TYR A 44 -19.62 6.76 -3.91
N LYS A 45 -18.90 6.11 -4.84
CA LYS A 45 -17.51 6.44 -5.18
C LYS A 45 -17.27 7.92 -5.47
N PRO A 46 -18.07 8.60 -6.33
CA PRO A 46 -17.81 10.00 -6.63
C PRO A 46 -17.93 10.91 -5.39
N LEU A 47 -18.84 10.57 -4.47
CA LEU A 47 -19.02 11.30 -3.21
C LEU A 47 -17.82 11.11 -2.29
N ILE A 48 -17.34 9.87 -2.14
CA ILE A 48 -16.14 9.55 -1.36
C ILE A 48 -14.93 10.27 -1.94
N ASP A 49 -14.77 10.24 -3.27
CA ASP A 49 -13.69 10.92 -3.98
C ASP A 49 -13.69 12.42 -3.71
N GLY A 50 -14.85 13.08 -3.78
CA GLY A 50 -15.00 14.50 -3.45
C GLY A 50 -14.58 14.82 -2.02
N MET A 51 -14.99 13.99 -1.05
CA MET A 51 -14.58 14.16 0.36
C MET A 51 -13.07 13.98 0.53
N LEU A 52 -12.46 13.00 -0.14
CA LEU A 52 -11.02 12.74 -0.08
C LEU A 52 -10.18 13.81 -0.76
N LEU A 53 -10.70 14.46 -1.81
CA LEU A 53 -10.05 15.59 -2.45
C LEU A 53 -10.07 16.81 -1.53
N ALA A 54 -11.22 17.12 -0.92
CA ALA A 54 -11.31 18.20 0.08
C ALA A 54 -10.39 17.96 1.30
N ASP A 55 -10.14 16.70 1.67
CA ASP A 55 -9.20 16.34 2.73
C ASP A 55 -7.73 16.66 2.40
N LEU A 56 -7.36 16.85 1.14
CA LEU A 56 -5.99 17.21 0.78
C LEU A 56 -5.64 18.63 1.23
N ASP A 57 -6.55 19.56 0.97
CA ASP A 57 -6.41 20.99 1.31
C ASP A 57 -6.57 21.24 2.82
N ALA A 58 -7.26 20.34 3.52
CA ALA A 58 -7.49 20.44 4.95
C ALA A 58 -6.21 20.13 5.78
N PRO A 59 -5.99 20.86 6.90
CA PRO A 59 -4.96 20.54 7.88
C PRO A 59 -5.09 19.09 8.38
N PRO A 60 -3.97 18.40 8.72
CA PRO A 60 -3.98 16.96 9.06
C PRO A 60 -4.99 16.53 10.13
N LYS A 61 -5.29 17.40 11.09
CA LYS A 61 -6.26 17.15 12.17
C LYS A 61 -7.72 17.28 11.74
N GLN A 62 -8.00 17.97 10.64
CA GLN A 62 -9.35 18.19 10.09
C GLN A 62 -9.73 17.20 8.99
N ARG A 63 -8.78 16.36 8.55
CA ARG A 63 -9.02 15.35 7.52
C ARG A 63 -10.01 14.31 8.01
N HIS A 64 -10.97 13.93 7.17
CA HIS A 64 -11.98 12.94 7.54
C HIS A 64 -11.31 11.59 7.83
N THR A 65 -11.76 10.92 8.88
CA THR A 65 -11.44 9.50 9.08
C THR A 65 -12.35 8.65 8.19
N ALA A 66 -11.99 7.37 7.98
CA ALA A 66 -12.86 6.45 7.23
C ALA A 66 -14.23 6.31 7.91
N GLN A 67 -14.27 6.36 9.24
CA GLN A 67 -15.51 6.34 10.02
C GLN A 67 -16.35 7.58 9.71
N ARG A 68 -15.76 8.78 9.80
CA ARG A 68 -16.47 10.03 9.53
C ARG A 68 -16.95 10.16 8.09
N THR A 69 -16.25 9.55 7.14
CA THR A 69 -16.70 9.44 5.74
C THR A 69 -17.94 8.53 5.65
N TYR A 70 -17.91 7.38 6.33
CA TYR A 70 -19.04 6.45 6.37
C TYR A 70 -20.27 7.08 7.05
N ASP A 71 -20.12 7.69 8.22
CA ASP A 71 -21.22 8.32 8.95
C ASP A 71 -21.89 9.40 8.08
N ARG A 72 -21.09 10.23 7.40
CA ARG A 72 -21.60 11.27 6.48
C ARG A 72 -22.33 10.70 5.27
N LEU A 73 -21.93 9.53 4.77
CA LEU A 73 -22.64 8.85 3.68
C LEU A 73 -23.99 8.30 4.16
N VAL A 74 -24.05 7.74 5.37
CA VAL A 74 -25.29 7.22 5.95
C VAL A 74 -26.25 8.37 6.24
N GLU A 75 -25.79 9.40 6.95
CA GLU A 75 -26.60 10.55 7.36
C GLU A 75 -27.08 11.39 6.15
N GLY A 76 -26.20 11.66 5.19
CA GLY A 76 -26.50 12.57 4.08
C GLY A 76 -27.12 11.91 2.84
N HIS A 77 -26.88 10.61 2.63
CA HIS A 77 -27.23 9.94 1.38
C HIS A 77 -27.99 8.62 1.55
N GLY A 78 -28.36 8.24 2.79
CA GLY A 78 -29.15 7.03 3.04
C GLY A 78 -28.43 5.75 2.61
N ALA A 79 -27.12 5.69 2.81
CA ALA A 79 -26.26 4.58 2.38
C ALA A 79 -26.40 3.31 3.26
N ASP A 80 -27.61 2.88 3.57
CA ASP A 80 -27.91 1.74 4.48
C ASP A 80 -27.45 0.38 3.91
N GLY A 81 -27.20 0.33 2.59
CA GLY A 81 -26.78 -0.87 1.88
C GLY A 81 -25.26 -1.10 1.84
N ILE A 82 -24.45 -0.22 2.44
CA ILE A 82 -22.99 -0.28 2.41
C ILE A 82 -22.46 -0.49 3.83
N SER A 83 -21.42 -1.31 3.98
CA SER A 83 -20.74 -1.45 5.27
C SER A 83 -19.54 -0.53 5.40
N TYR A 84 -19.24 -0.15 6.63
CA TYR A 84 -18.01 0.57 6.98
C TYR A 84 -16.75 -0.07 6.38
N SER A 85 -16.63 -1.39 6.41
CA SER A 85 -15.46 -2.10 5.87
C SER A 85 -15.25 -1.84 4.37
N MET A 86 -16.33 -1.77 3.59
CA MET A 86 -16.25 -1.47 2.15
C MET A 86 -15.75 -0.05 1.91
N VAL A 87 -16.29 0.92 2.64
CA VAL A 87 -15.84 2.33 2.57
C VAL A 87 -14.38 2.46 3.02
N ARG A 88 -14.00 1.79 4.11
CA ARG A 88 -12.63 1.83 4.65
C ARG A 88 -11.60 1.29 3.66
N VAL A 89 -11.87 0.13 3.04
CA VAL A 89 -10.98 -0.47 2.04
C VAL A 89 -10.86 0.46 0.84
N TYR A 90 -11.98 0.92 0.30
CA TYR A 90 -12.00 1.82 -0.86
C TYR A 90 -11.25 3.13 -0.58
N ALA A 91 -11.54 3.79 0.54
CA ALA A 91 -10.91 5.06 0.90
C ALA A 91 -9.41 4.91 1.14
N LYS A 92 -8.94 3.78 1.68
CA LYS A 92 -7.51 3.51 1.87
C LYS A 92 -6.75 3.49 0.54
N ASP A 93 -7.27 2.76 -0.43
CA ASP A 93 -6.63 2.65 -1.75
C ASP A 93 -6.75 3.95 -2.52
N ARG A 94 -7.92 4.59 -2.45
CA ARG A 94 -8.17 5.85 -3.16
C ARG A 94 -7.34 7.01 -2.63
N ARG A 95 -7.11 7.10 -1.31
CA ARG A 95 -6.22 8.11 -0.71
C ARG A 95 -4.81 8.07 -1.29
N LYS A 96 -4.27 6.88 -1.56
CA LYS A 96 -2.95 6.74 -2.17
C LYS A 96 -2.95 7.30 -3.60
N GLU A 97 -3.96 6.93 -4.38
CA GLU A 97 -4.12 7.42 -5.75
C GLU A 97 -4.29 8.94 -5.81
N VAL A 98 -5.20 9.49 -4.99
CA VAL A 98 -5.47 10.93 -4.93
C VAL A 98 -4.22 11.71 -4.51
N ARG A 99 -3.43 11.20 -3.56
CA ARG A 99 -2.14 11.80 -3.18
C ARG A 99 -1.10 11.75 -4.31
N ARG A 100 -1.02 10.63 -5.05
CA ARG A 100 -0.14 10.53 -6.23
C ARG A 100 -0.53 11.56 -7.29
N GLN A 101 -1.83 11.68 -7.56
CA GLN A 101 -2.35 12.65 -8.54
C GLN A 101 -2.10 14.09 -8.10
N ALA A 102 -2.18 14.38 -6.81
CA ALA A 102 -1.90 15.70 -6.25
C ALA A 102 -0.40 16.00 -6.07
N GLY A 103 0.51 15.04 -6.32
CA GLY A 103 1.95 15.22 -6.08
C GLY A 103 2.34 15.36 -4.60
N VAL A 104 1.41 15.11 -3.67
CA VAL A 104 1.64 15.23 -2.22
C VAL A 104 1.96 13.84 -1.66
N GLY A 105 3.24 13.46 -1.71
CA GLY A 105 3.69 12.14 -1.23
C GLY A 105 5.13 12.15 -0.69
N PRO A 106 5.47 11.19 0.20
CA PRO A 106 6.80 11.08 0.81
C PRO A 106 7.93 10.72 -0.17
N ASP A 107 7.64 10.44 -1.44
CA ASP A 107 8.66 10.15 -2.46
C ASP A 107 9.48 11.39 -2.87
N ALA A 108 9.06 12.60 -2.50
CA ALA A 108 9.76 13.84 -2.84
C ALA A 108 10.68 14.40 -1.74
N MET A 109 10.68 13.83 -0.53
CA MET A 109 11.42 14.41 0.61
C MET A 109 12.04 13.34 1.51
N PHE A 110 12.83 12.45 0.93
CA PHE A 110 13.89 11.79 1.69
C PHE A 110 15.21 12.53 1.39
N VAL A 111 15.52 13.54 2.21
CA VAL A 111 16.88 14.11 2.26
C VAL A 111 17.63 13.26 3.30
N PRO A 112 18.57 12.39 2.90
CA PRO A 112 19.38 11.70 3.89
C PRO A 112 20.21 12.74 4.65
N GLN A 113 19.83 13.03 5.89
CA GLN A 113 20.69 13.76 6.81
C GLN A 113 21.81 12.82 7.21
N THR A 114 22.97 12.99 6.57
CA THR A 114 24.20 12.31 6.96
C THR A 114 24.75 13.00 8.22
N HIS A 115 24.24 12.62 9.39
CA HIS A 115 24.84 13.03 10.67
C HIS A 115 26.06 12.15 10.94
N LEU A 116 27.26 12.72 10.79
CA LEU A 116 28.47 12.07 11.30
C LEU A 116 28.37 12.02 12.84
N PRO A 117 28.51 10.84 13.46
CA PRO A 117 28.42 10.73 14.92
C PRO A 117 29.51 11.58 15.58
N GLY A 118 29.09 12.62 16.31
CA GLY A 118 29.97 13.49 17.10
C GLY A 118 30.10 14.95 16.68
N ALA A 119 29.35 15.43 15.67
CA ALA A 119 29.53 16.80 15.16
C ALA A 119 28.59 17.87 15.75
N GLU A 120 27.37 17.52 16.21
CA GLU A 120 26.40 18.51 16.71
C GLU A 120 25.77 18.04 18.03
N ALA A 121 25.92 18.85 19.08
CA ALA A 121 25.21 18.67 20.34
C ALA A 121 23.81 19.29 20.21
N GLU A 122 22.80 18.44 20.10
CA GLU A 122 21.41 18.88 20.09
C GLU A 122 21.02 19.31 21.52
N VAL A 123 20.84 20.62 21.73
CA VAL A 123 20.35 21.19 22.99
C VAL A 123 18.84 21.37 22.85
N ASP A 124 18.06 20.52 23.52
CA ASP A 124 16.60 20.65 23.61
C ASP A 124 16.22 21.75 24.60
N PHE A 125 15.75 22.89 24.10
CA PHE A 125 15.09 23.92 24.92
C PHE A 125 13.64 23.52 25.17
N ARG A 126 13.43 22.60 26.12
CA ARG A 126 12.10 22.39 26.69
C ARG A 126 11.97 23.09 28.04
N THR A 127 11.22 24.20 28.07
CA THR A 127 10.81 24.83 29.32
C THR A 127 9.75 23.95 30.00
N ALA A 128 10.20 22.98 30.80
CA ALA A 128 9.34 22.17 31.66
C ALA A 128 9.42 22.70 33.10
N SER A 129 8.39 23.44 33.52
CA SER A 129 8.15 23.71 34.93
C SER A 129 7.82 22.40 35.67
N ARG A 130 8.46 22.21 36.83
CA ARG A 130 8.28 21.14 37.85
C ARG A 130 9.21 19.92 37.72
N GLY A 131 10.38 20.05 38.36
CA GLY A 131 10.76 19.23 39.51
C GLY A 131 10.86 17.72 39.32
N ARG A 132 12.03 17.26 38.86
CA ARG A 132 12.90 16.21 39.45
C ARG A 132 13.85 15.70 38.36
N SER A 133 15.10 16.11 38.47
CA SER A 133 16.21 15.62 37.66
C SER A 133 16.45 14.13 37.92
N ARG A 134 16.51 13.33 36.86
CA ARG A 134 17.24 12.06 36.85
C ARG A 134 18.31 12.16 35.77
N LEU A 135 19.54 12.40 36.20
CA LEU A 135 20.71 12.10 35.37
C LEU A 135 20.73 10.59 35.14
N PHE A 136 20.65 10.17 33.88
CA PHE A 136 21.14 8.85 33.49
C PHE A 136 22.56 9.03 32.93
N PHE A 137 23.53 8.76 33.79
CA PHE A 137 24.94 8.65 33.43
C PHE A 137 25.17 7.21 32.99
N LEU A 138 25.36 6.95 31.69
CA LEU A 138 25.86 5.65 31.24
C LEU A 138 27.39 5.74 31.22
N CYS A 139 28.02 5.09 32.20
CA CYS A 139 29.47 4.97 32.31
C CYS A 139 30.01 3.98 31.26
N PRO A 140 31.02 4.34 30.43
CA PRO A 140 31.65 3.39 29.53
C PRO A 140 32.68 2.53 30.27
N GLY A 141 32.31 1.27 30.52
CA GLY A 141 33.21 0.23 30.98
C GLY A 141 34.07 -0.33 29.85
N ARG A 142 35.25 0.26 29.69
CA ARG A 142 36.52 -0.32 29.16
C ARG A 142 36.50 -1.85 28.96
N ILE A 143 36.61 -2.33 27.71
CA ILE A 143 37.16 -3.65 27.39
C ILE A 143 38.44 -3.43 26.59
N ARG A 144 39.58 -3.81 27.19
CA ARG A 144 40.88 -3.86 26.51
C ARG A 144 40.94 -5.10 25.62
N THR A 145 41.69 -4.93 24.54
CA THR A 145 42.10 -5.88 23.51
C THR A 145 42.71 -7.18 24.03
N PHE A 146 42.39 -8.30 23.37
CA PHE A 146 43.21 -9.52 23.37
C PHE A 146 43.02 -10.23 22.02
N ASP A 147 44.05 -10.17 21.18
CA ASP A 147 44.21 -11.09 20.04
C ASP A 147 45.36 -12.03 20.39
N THR A 148 45.04 -13.31 20.52
CA THR A 148 46.04 -14.39 20.59
C THR A 148 45.69 -15.46 19.58
N ARG A 149 45.71 -15.10 18.30
CA ARG A 149 46.00 -16.09 17.27
C ARG A 149 46.82 -15.48 16.13
N TRP A 150 48.12 -15.37 16.43
CA TRP A 150 49.24 -15.28 15.48
C TRP A 150 49.46 -13.92 14.79
N ARG A 151 50.48 -13.21 15.32
CA ARG A 151 51.55 -12.49 14.61
C ARG A 151 51.20 -12.00 13.18
N SER A 152 50.61 -10.82 13.07
CA SER A 152 51.10 -9.78 12.16
C SER A 152 50.39 -8.45 12.44
N TRP A 153 51.17 -7.39 12.56
CA TRP A 153 50.70 -6.01 12.57
C TRP A 153 50.72 -5.52 11.12
N VAL A 154 49.58 -5.06 10.61
CA VAL A 154 49.57 -4.18 9.42
C VAL A 154 49.42 -2.76 9.97
N ILE A 155 50.41 -1.94 9.65
CA ILE A 155 50.49 -0.51 9.93
C ILE A 155 49.46 0.23 9.07
#